data_AF-A0A6C1NPZ7-F1
#
_entry.id   AF-A0A6C1NPZ7-F1
#
_cell.length_a   1.000
_cell.length_b   1.000
_cell.length_c   1.000
_cell.angle_alpha   90.00
_cell.angle_beta   90.00
_cell.angle_gamma   90.00
#
_symmetry.space_group_name_H-M   'P 1'
#
loop_
_entity.id
_entity.type
_entity.pdbx_description
1 polymer ?
#
loop_
_entity_poly.entity_id
_entity_poly.type
_entity_poly.pdbx_seq_one_letter_code
_entity_poly.pdbx_strand_id
1 'polypeptide(L)' 'MRDHYDFSDSVKNPYAKRLKKQVTIRLDEDTIEYFKLLAEKNDMPYQSLINLYLRDCAQAQKDLKIDWQ' A
#
# COMPACT_ATOMS: atom_id res chain seq x y z
N MET A 1 -13.76 -4.41 30.52
CA MET A 1 -14.41 -4.17 29.21
C MET A 1 -15.88 -4.51 29.37
N ARG A 2 -16.84 -3.79 28.76
CA ARG A 2 -18.26 -4.12 28.95
C ARG A 2 -18.63 -5.39 28.17
N ASP A 3 -19.50 -6.20 28.74
CA ASP A 3 -19.92 -7.49 28.17
C ASP A 3 -20.82 -7.33 26.94
N HIS A 4 -21.51 -6.19 26.80
CA HIS A 4 -22.36 -5.91 25.65
C HIS A 4 -22.30 -4.43 25.24
N TYR A 5 -22.22 -4.19 23.93
CA TYR A 5 -22.33 -2.87 23.32
C TYR A 5 -23.51 -2.89 22.34
N ASP A 6 -24.43 -1.94 22.50
CA ASP A 6 -25.54 -1.72 21.57
C ASP A 6 -25.09 -0.74 20.48
N PHE A 7 -25.21 -1.17 19.22
CA PHE A 7 -24.79 -0.45 18.02
C PHE A 7 -25.97 -0.05 17.12
N SER A 8 -27.20 -0.14 17.61
CA SER A 8 -28.42 0.10 16.81
C SER A 8 -28.47 1.48 16.15
N ASP A 9 -27.91 2.50 16.81
CA ASP A 9 -27.83 3.89 16.30
C ASP A 9 -26.42 4.29 15.82
N SER A 10 -25.53 3.32 15.58
CA SER A 10 -24.13 3.61 15.26
C SER A 10 -23.93 4.09 13.81
N VAL A 11 -23.09 5.11 13.64
CA VAL A 11 -22.71 5.67 12.33
C VAL A 11 -21.43 5.00 11.83
N LYS A 12 -21.43 4.58 10.56
CA LYS A 12 -20.25 3.97 9.93
C LYS A 12 -19.07 4.94 9.98
N ASN A 13 -17.94 4.47 10.53
CA ASN A 13 -16.73 5.28 10.64
C ASN A 13 -16.30 5.81 9.25
N PRO A 14 -16.28 7.13 9.02
CA PRO A 14 -15.92 7.71 7.72
C PRO A 14 -14.46 7.43 7.33
N TYR A 15 -13.60 7.11 8.31
CA TYR A 15 -12.21 6.75 8.12
C TYR A 15 -12.00 5.27 7.80
N ALA A 16 -13.03 4.42 7.92
CA ALA A 16 -12.91 2.99 7.62
C ALA A 16 -12.52 2.73 6.15
N LYS A 17 -12.87 3.63 5.22
CA LYS A 17 -12.47 3.55 3.81
C LYS A 17 -10.97 3.81 3.58
N ARG A 18 -10.29 4.44 4.56
CA ARG A 18 -8.86 4.78 4.50
C ARG A 18 -7.98 3.71 5.14
N LEU A 19 -8.59 2.63 5.66
CA LEU A 19 -7.84 1.51 6.21
C LEU A 19 -7.04 0.83 5.09
N LYS A 20 -5.74 0.62 5.34
CA LYS A 20 -4.87 -0.13 4.44
C LYS A 20 -5.42 -1.56 4.34
N LYS A 21 -5.63 -2.03 3.12
CA LYS A 21 -5.92 -3.45 2.87
C LYS A 21 -4.60 -4.20 2.84
N GLN A 22 -4.47 -5.25 3.65
CA GLN A 22 -3.34 -6.16 3.56
C GLN A 22 -3.50 -7.01 2.30
N VAL A 23 -2.48 -6.99 1.44
CA VAL A 23 -2.43 -7.79 0.22
C VAL A 23 -1.06 -8.47 0.13
N THR A 24 -1.03 -9.69 -0.40
CA THR A 24 0.22 -10.40 -0.71
C THR A 24 0.54 -10.18 -2.18
N ILE A 25 1.67 -9.55 -2.47
CA ILE A 25 2.17 -9.30 -3.82
C ILE A 25 3.43 -10.15 -4.00
N ARG A 26 3.51 -10.89 -5.10
CA ARG A 26 4.75 -11.57 -5.50
C ARG A 26 5.61 -10.56 -6.24
N LEU A 27 6.84 -10.41 -5.79
CA LEU A 27 7.85 -9.52 -6.38
C LEU A 27 9.12 -10.34 -6.57
N ASP A 28 9.86 -10.05 -7.63
CA ASP A 28 11.15 -10.66 -7.89
C ASP A 28 12.18 -10.18 -6.86
N GLU A 29 13.19 -11.01 -6.59
CA GLU A 29 14.22 -10.74 -5.58
C GLU A 29 14.96 -9.42 -5.87
N ASP A 30 15.38 -9.23 -7.12
CA ASP A 30 16.05 -8.00 -7.59
C ASP A 30 15.24 -6.73 -7.31
N THR A 31 13.91 -6.81 -7.48
CA THR A 31 13.01 -5.68 -7.20
C THR A 31 12.98 -5.36 -5.71
N ILE A 32 12.94 -6.38 -4.86
CA ILE A 32 12.96 -6.21 -3.40
C ILE A 32 14.30 -5.60 -2.97
N GLU A 33 15.41 -6.09 -3.49
CA GLU A 33 16.75 -5.55 -3.18
C GLU A 33 16.88 -4.08 -3.58
N TYR A 34 16.44 -3.72 -4.79
CA TYR A 34 16.41 -2.33 -5.25
C TYR A 34 15.68 -1.41 -4.26
N PHE A 35 14.47 -1.81 -3.83
CA PHE A 35 13.68 -1.01 -2.90
C PHE A 35 14.26 -1.00 -1.47
N LYS A 36 14.97 -2.05 -1.04
CA LYS A 36 15.69 -2.06 0.25
C LYS A 36 16.85 -1.05 0.25
N LEU A 37 17.68 -1.05 -0.79
CA LEU A 37 18.78 -0.09 -0.93
C LEU A 37 18.27 1.35 -1.02
N LEU A 38 17.15 1.55 -1.73
CA LEU A 38 16.53 2.87 -1.84
C LEU A 38 15.92 3.32 -0.49
N ALA A 39 15.33 2.39 0.25
CA ALA A 39 14.81 2.61 1.60
C ALA A 39 15.89 3.06 2.58
N GLU A 40 17.05 2.39 2.58
CA GLU A 40 18.20 2.77 3.43
C GLU A 40 18.66 4.20 3.15
N LYS A 41 18.69 4.62 1.88
CA LYS A 41 19.08 6.01 1.52
C LYS A 41 18.07 7.07 1.96
N ASN A 42 16.82 6.69 2.16
CA ASN A 42 15.72 7.62 2.47
C ASN A 42 15.22 7.47 3.92
N ASP A 43 15.90 6.67 4.75
CA ASP A 43 15.53 6.35 6.13
C ASP A 43 14.04 5.96 6.27
N MET A 44 13.53 5.18 5.32
CA MET A 44 12.12 4.77 5.27
C MET A 44 11.98 3.26 5.04
N PRO A 45 10.93 2.60 5.56
CA PRO A 45 10.69 1.19 5.26
C PRO A 45 10.43 0.95 3.76
N TYR A 46 11.10 -0.06 3.17
CA TYR A 46 10.95 -0.41 1.75
C TYR A 46 9.49 -0.69 1.36
N GLN A 47 8.69 -1.26 2.26
CA GLN A 47 7.26 -1.52 2.05
C GLN A 47 6.46 -0.22 1.87
N SER A 48 6.77 0.81 2.65
CA SER A 48 6.15 2.14 2.52
C SER A 48 6.56 2.79 1.20
N LEU A 49 7.81 2.60 0.80
CA LEU A 49 8.37 3.16 -0.43
C LEU A 49 7.74 2.51 -1.67
N ILE A 50 7.61 1.18 -1.69
CA ILE A 50 6.87 0.45 -2.74
C ILE A 50 5.44 0.99 -2.85
N ASN A 51 4.73 1.11 -1.72
CA ASN A 51 3.36 1.62 -1.74
C ASN A 51 3.28 3.08 -2.26
N LEU A 52 4.27 3.91 -1.96
CA LEU A 52 4.34 5.29 -2.46
C LEU A 52 4.53 5.31 -3.99
N TYR A 53 5.43 4.50 -4.51
CA TYR A 53 5.67 4.38 -5.95
C TYR A 53 4.45 3.84 -6.70
N LEU A 54 3.76 2.83 -6.16
CA LEU A 54 2.51 2.33 -6.73
C LEU A 54 1.42 3.41 -6.76
N ARG A 55 1.34 4.23 -5.71
CA ARG A 55 0.40 5.35 -5.65
C ARG A 55 0.72 6.43 -6.68
N ASP A 56 2.00 6.79 -6.82
CA ASP A 56 2.45 7.76 -7.83
C ASP A 56 2.14 7.25 -9.24
N CYS A 57 2.42 5.98 -9.52
CA CYS A 57 2.10 5.33 -10.79
C CYS A 57 0.60 5.41 -11.13
N ALA A 58 -0.26 5.11 -10.15
CA ALA A 58 -1.71 5.18 -10.31
C ALA A 58 -2.21 6.63 -10.49
N GLN A 59 -1.61 7.60 -9.79
CA GLN A 59 -1.96 9.02 -9.91
C GLN A 59 -1.54 9.61 -11.26
N ALA A 60 -0.38 9.20 -11.76
CA ALA A 60 0.13 9.59 -13.06
C ALA A 60 -0.53 8.83 -14.23
N GLN A 61 -1.44 7.88 -13.94
CA GLN A 61 -2.08 7.01 -14.93
C GLN A 61 -1.05 6.43 -15.92
N LYS A 62 0.09 5.97 -15.40
CA LYS A 62 1.13 5.41 -16.25
C LYS A 62 0.63 4.08 -16.80
N ASP A 63 0.23 4.08 -18.06
CA ASP A 63 -0.05 2.85 -18.78
C ASP A 63 1.27 2.16 -19.08
N LEU A 64 1.32 0.86 -18.74
CA LEU A 64 2.46 0.02 -19.08
C LEU A 64 2.47 -0.14 -20.60
N LYS A 65 3.38 0.56 -21.28
CA LYS A 65 3.66 0.32 -22.69
C LYS A 65 4.44 -0.98 -22.78
N ILE A 66 3.72 -2.09 -22.87
CA ILE A 66 4.33 -3.39 -23.12
C ILE A 66 4.56 -3.47 -24.63
N ASP A 67 5.79 -3.16 -25.06
CA ASP A 67 6.23 -3.46 -26.41
C ASP A 67 6.76 -4.90 -26.39
N TRP A 68 5.91 -5.84 -26.80
CA TRP A 68 6.32 -7.23 -26.98
C TRP A 68 7.04 -7.34 -28.33
N GLN A 69 8.39 -7.36 -28.32
CA GLN A 69 9.18 -7.83 -29.46
C GLN A 69 9.54 -9.30 -29.31
#